data_AF-A0A4Y2PKB8-F1
#
_entry.id   AF-A0A4Y2PKB8-F1
#
_cell.length_a   1.000
_cell.length_b   1.000
_cell.length_c   1.000
_cell.angle_alpha   90.00
_cell.angle_beta   90.00
_cell.angle_gamma   90.00
#
_symmetry.space_group_name_H-M   'P 1'
#
loop_
_entity.id
_entity.type
_entity.pdbx_description
1 polymer ?
#
loop_
_entity_poly.entity_id
_entity_poly.type
_entity_poly.pdbx_seq_one_letter_code
_entity_poly.pdbx_strand_id
1 'polypeptide(L)'
;MRGPIGEKISGFGKRPVIGFKRIDCQISTIDRSVLSRDQQYLLDISMAIKSGNGKENLAVPDPGPLSHSRRLATANRTLRLYLSEESPTNELQEIVVFISKSYMSIWFSIKTSKYFTEGPKLVNQSTQSSRYLPEDLRNLVDPVIKRNGFFAHPENLMLAMTQDNTKLIRELGLHRILKAR
;
A
#
# COMPACT_ATOMS: atom_id res chain seq x y z
N MET A 1 -1.64 -11.11 14.40
CA MET A 1 -2.81 -11.53 13.59
C MET A 1 -3.29 -12.84 14.19
N ARG A 2 -4.53 -12.91 14.70
CA ARG A 2 -5.09 -14.16 15.24
C ARG A 2 -6.01 -14.77 14.17
N GLY A 3 -6.10 -16.09 14.09
CA GLY A 3 -6.91 -16.82 13.11
C GLY A 3 -6.10 -17.62 12.08
N PRO A 4 -6.76 -18.41 11.21
CA PRO A 4 -6.11 -19.43 10.38
C PRO A 4 -5.00 -18.90 9.47
N ILE A 5 -5.20 -17.73 8.87
CA ILE A 5 -4.18 -17.08 8.03
C ILE A 5 -2.99 -16.59 8.88
N GLY A 6 -3.25 -16.09 10.09
CA GLY A 6 -2.21 -15.62 11.01
C GLY A 6 -1.29 -16.75 11.48
N GLU A 7 -1.84 -17.95 11.70
CA GLU A 7 -1.07 -19.15 12.03
C GLU A 7 -0.19 -19.59 10.86
N LYS A 8 -0.74 -19.65 9.64
CA LYS A 8 0.01 -19.97 8.41
C LYS A 8 1.17 -18.98 8.16
N ILE A 9 0.96 -17.69 8.43
CA ILE A 9 1.98 -16.62 8.32
C ILE A 9 3.16 -16.81 9.29
N SER A 10 3.03 -17.64 10.31
CA SER A 10 4.12 -17.90 11.27
C SER A 10 5.03 -19.06 10.83
N GLY A 11 4.58 -19.94 9.93
CA GLY A 11 5.30 -21.17 9.53
C GLY A 11 5.74 -21.27 8.05
N PHE A 12 5.55 -20.24 7.22
CA PHE A 12 5.73 -20.34 5.76
C PHE A 12 7.19 -20.27 5.26
N GLY A 13 8.16 -19.88 6.10
CA GLY A 13 9.51 -19.49 5.68
C GLY A 13 10.34 -20.54 4.91
N LYS A 14 9.86 -21.79 4.81
CA LYS A 14 10.53 -22.90 4.10
C LYS A 14 9.80 -23.38 2.83
N ARG A 15 8.63 -22.82 2.49
CA ARG A 15 7.85 -23.31 1.34
C ARG A 15 8.42 -22.76 0.03
N PRO A 16 8.49 -23.53 -1.07
CA PRO A 16 8.92 -23.01 -2.35
C PRO A 16 7.94 -21.94 -2.89
N VAL A 17 8.40 -21.12 -3.82
CA VAL A 17 7.50 -20.31 -4.65
C VAL A 17 6.96 -21.22 -5.75
N ILE A 18 5.65 -21.28 -5.88
CA ILE A 18 4.95 -22.07 -6.89
C ILE A 18 4.24 -21.15 -7.90
N GLY A 19 3.48 -21.71 -8.85
CA GLY A 19 2.64 -20.91 -9.76
C GLY A 19 1.52 -20.17 -9.01
N PHE A 20 1.26 -18.92 -9.38
CA PHE A 20 0.20 -18.08 -8.78
C PHE A 20 -0.53 -17.24 -9.85
N LYS A 21 -1.75 -16.80 -9.54
CA LYS A 21 -2.50 -15.91 -10.45
C LYS A 21 -1.96 -14.49 -10.37
N ARG A 22 -1.79 -13.87 -11.53
CA ARG A 22 -1.43 -12.45 -11.67
C ARG A 22 -2.52 -11.58 -11.05
N ILE A 23 -2.11 -10.54 -10.33
CA ILE A 23 -3.01 -9.49 -9.82
C ILE A 23 -2.60 -8.17 -10.45
N ASP A 24 -3.54 -7.52 -11.11
CA ASP A 24 -3.30 -6.19 -11.64
C ASP A 24 -3.23 -5.15 -10.51
N CYS A 25 -2.17 -4.35 -10.52
CA CYS A 25 -1.93 -3.31 -9.53
C CYS A 25 -1.04 -2.18 -10.08
N GLN A 26 -1.23 -1.00 -9.49
CA GLN A 26 -0.42 0.18 -9.80
C GLN A 26 0.82 0.20 -8.89
N ILE A 27 1.99 0.07 -9.50
CA ILE A 27 3.29 0.13 -8.82
C ILE A 27 4.04 1.30 -9.44
N SER A 28 4.21 2.36 -8.66
CA SER A 28 4.98 3.54 -9.07
C SER A 28 6.45 3.19 -9.26
N THR A 29 7.10 3.80 -10.24
CA THR A 29 8.56 3.71 -10.40
C THR A 29 9.22 4.37 -9.19
N ILE A 30 10.10 3.64 -8.51
CA ILE A 30 10.82 4.10 -7.34
C ILE A 30 12.30 3.74 -7.47
N ASP A 31 13.16 4.67 -7.06
CA ASP A 31 14.58 4.38 -6.93
C ASP A 31 14.80 3.32 -5.84
N ARG A 32 15.39 2.19 -6.21
CA ARG A 32 15.66 1.08 -5.30
C ARG A 32 16.69 1.45 -4.23
N SER A 33 17.57 2.43 -4.50
CA SER A 33 18.61 2.85 -3.56
C SER A 33 18.05 3.43 -2.26
N VAL A 34 16.84 4.00 -2.29
CA VAL A 34 16.19 4.62 -1.12
C VAL A 34 15.35 3.64 -0.30
N LEU A 35 15.35 2.35 -0.68
CA LEU A 35 14.57 1.30 -0.05
C LEU A 35 15.40 0.48 0.94
N SER A 36 14.82 0.23 2.12
CA SER A 36 15.32 -0.80 3.02
C SER A 36 15.10 -2.19 2.44
N ARG A 37 15.79 -3.21 2.98
CA ARG A 37 15.64 -4.61 2.56
C ARG A 37 14.18 -5.09 2.55
N ASP A 38 13.40 -4.76 3.58
CA ASP A 38 12.00 -5.17 3.66
C ASP A 38 11.10 -4.48 2.62
N GLN A 39 11.40 -3.22 2.29
CA GLN A 39 10.67 -2.46 1.27
C GLN A 39 11.06 -2.93 -0.13
N GLN A 40 12.33 -3.27 -0.33
CA GLN A 40 12.83 -3.85 -1.56
C GLN A 40 12.15 -5.21 -1.82
N TYR A 41 12.06 -6.05 -0.79
CA TYR A 41 11.33 -7.30 -0.87
C TYR A 41 9.85 -7.11 -1.22
N LEU A 42 9.18 -6.13 -0.57
CA LEU A 42 7.81 -5.76 -0.91
C LEU A 42 7.68 -5.35 -2.39
N LEU A 43 8.64 -4.58 -2.91
CA LEU A 43 8.63 -4.15 -4.30
C LEU A 43 8.77 -5.36 -5.26
N ASP A 44 9.73 -6.24 -4.98
CA ASP A 44 10.05 -7.38 -5.83
C ASP A 44 8.93 -8.40 -5.87
N ILE A 45 8.34 -8.75 -4.72
CA ILE A 45 7.22 -9.70 -4.66
C ILE A 45 6.00 -9.18 -5.42
N SER A 46 5.78 -7.87 -5.43
CA SER A 46 4.62 -7.29 -6.12
C SER A 46 4.85 -7.06 -7.59
N MET A 47 6.07 -6.80 -8.02
CA MET A 47 6.42 -6.90 -9.43
C MET A 47 6.23 -8.34 -9.95
N ALA A 48 6.55 -9.36 -9.16
CA ALA A 48 6.28 -10.75 -9.51
C ALA A 48 4.78 -11.05 -9.58
N ILE A 49 3.99 -10.65 -8.58
CA ILE A 49 2.52 -10.79 -8.60
C ILE A 49 1.91 -10.05 -9.80
N LYS A 50 2.39 -8.83 -10.10
CA LYS A 50 1.92 -8.05 -11.25
C LYS A 50 2.32 -8.67 -12.59
N SER A 51 3.45 -9.32 -12.70
CA SER A 51 3.90 -9.96 -13.94
C SER A 51 3.36 -11.37 -14.12
N GLY A 52 2.96 -12.04 -13.03
CA GLY A 52 2.67 -13.48 -13.03
C GLY A 52 3.92 -14.36 -12.98
N ASN A 53 5.12 -13.76 -12.90
CA ASN A 53 6.39 -14.49 -12.96
C ASN A 53 7.08 -14.46 -11.59
N GLY A 54 7.07 -15.61 -10.89
CA GLY A 54 7.86 -15.80 -9.67
C GLY A 54 9.30 -16.18 -9.99
N LYS A 55 10.27 -15.29 -9.77
CA LYS A 55 11.68 -15.69 -9.75
C LYS A 55 11.97 -16.49 -8.48
N GLU A 56 12.84 -17.50 -8.57
CA GLU A 56 13.32 -18.31 -7.43
C GLU A 56 13.88 -17.45 -6.28
N ASN A 57 14.47 -16.28 -6.59
CA ASN A 57 15.05 -15.35 -5.61
C ASN A 57 14.05 -14.76 -4.58
N LEU A 58 12.73 -14.92 -4.76
CA LEU A 58 11.73 -14.49 -3.76
C LEU A 58 11.61 -15.44 -2.57
N ALA A 59 12.20 -16.65 -2.68
CA ALA A 59 12.17 -17.65 -1.63
C ALA A 59 13.21 -17.44 -0.53
N VAL A 60 14.25 -16.64 -0.79
CA VAL A 60 15.44 -16.49 0.04
C VAL A 60 15.30 -15.49 1.19
N PRO A 61 14.60 -14.34 1.04
CA PRO A 61 14.54 -13.35 2.12
C PRO A 61 13.58 -13.80 3.23
N ASP A 62 14.11 -14.13 4.41
CA ASP A 62 13.31 -14.22 5.62
C ASP A 62 12.93 -12.78 6.06
N PRO A 63 11.64 -12.40 6.08
CA PRO A 63 11.20 -11.04 6.45
C PRO A 63 11.41 -10.70 7.94
N GLY A 64 12.25 -11.44 8.67
CA GLY A 64 12.57 -11.24 10.07
C GLY A 64 11.38 -11.47 11.01
N PRO A 65 11.58 -11.45 12.34
CA PRO A 65 10.52 -11.74 13.31
C PRO A 65 9.37 -10.71 13.29
N LEU A 66 8.15 -11.18 13.60
CA LEU A 66 6.96 -10.33 13.75
C LEU A 66 7.12 -9.45 15.00
N SER A 67 7.08 -8.12 14.83
CA SER A 67 6.91 -7.18 15.93
C SER A 67 5.67 -6.31 15.70
N HIS A 68 5.11 -5.74 16.77
CA HIS A 68 3.91 -4.90 16.71
C HIS A 68 4.05 -3.64 15.83
N SER A 69 5.27 -3.20 15.53
CA SER A 69 5.58 -2.03 14.70
C SER A 69 5.68 -2.32 13.18
N ARG A 70 5.54 -3.58 12.73
CA ARG A 70 5.89 -3.99 11.36
C ARG A 70 4.70 -4.40 10.49
N ARG A 71 3.81 -3.45 10.16
CA ARG A 71 2.73 -3.66 9.15
C ARG A 71 3.29 -4.16 7.81
N LEU A 72 4.49 -3.70 7.44
CA LEU A 72 5.23 -4.12 6.25
C LEU A 72 5.62 -5.60 6.27
N ALA A 73 6.10 -6.10 7.41
CA ALA A 73 6.46 -7.52 7.54
C ALA A 73 5.24 -8.42 7.41
N THR A 74 4.09 -8.03 7.99
CA THR A 74 2.84 -8.78 7.81
C THR A 74 2.41 -8.82 6.34
N ALA A 75 2.49 -7.70 5.62
CA ALA A 75 2.19 -7.65 4.19
C ALA A 75 3.13 -8.57 3.40
N ASN A 76 4.45 -8.45 3.59
CA ASN A 76 5.45 -9.29 2.94
C ASN A 76 5.19 -10.78 3.17
N ARG A 77 4.92 -11.17 4.42
CA ARG A 77 4.63 -12.56 4.79
C ARG A 77 3.33 -13.07 4.17
N THR A 78 2.29 -12.22 4.11
CA THR A 78 0.99 -12.59 3.50
C THR A 78 1.12 -12.80 1.99
N LEU A 79 1.82 -11.88 1.30
CA LEU A 79 2.11 -12.03 -0.12
C LEU A 79 2.95 -13.30 -0.33
N ARG A 80 3.97 -13.53 0.49
CA ARG A 80 4.82 -14.72 0.35
C ARG A 80 4.06 -16.02 0.58
N LEU A 81 3.11 -16.04 1.51
CA LEU A 81 2.20 -17.17 1.71
C LEU A 81 1.37 -17.45 0.45
N TYR A 82 0.83 -16.41 -0.21
CA TYR A 82 0.08 -16.56 -1.46
C TYR A 82 0.92 -17.18 -2.59
N LEU A 83 2.19 -16.78 -2.72
CA LEU A 83 3.12 -17.41 -3.68
C LEU A 83 3.48 -18.87 -3.32
N SER A 84 3.10 -19.37 -2.15
CA SER A 84 3.47 -20.70 -1.63
C SER A 84 2.29 -21.67 -1.53
N GLU A 85 1.09 -21.27 -1.94
CA GLU A 85 -0.15 -22.02 -1.70
C GLU A 85 -0.77 -22.39 -3.06
N GLU A 86 -0.81 -23.69 -3.38
CA GLU A 86 -1.29 -24.18 -4.69
C GLU A 86 -2.75 -23.82 -4.93
N SER A 87 -3.53 -23.81 -3.84
CA SER A 87 -4.95 -23.48 -3.84
C SER A 87 -5.21 -22.43 -2.75
N PRO A 88 -4.94 -21.14 -3.02
CA PRO A 88 -5.14 -20.08 -2.04
C PRO A 88 -6.63 -19.91 -1.76
N THR A 89 -7.01 -19.81 -0.49
CA THR A 89 -8.41 -19.58 -0.10
C THR A 89 -8.90 -18.23 -0.60
N ASN A 90 -10.22 -18.06 -0.72
CA ASN A 90 -10.81 -16.81 -1.19
C ASN A 90 -10.42 -15.63 -0.28
N GLU A 91 -10.36 -15.85 1.03
CA GLU A 91 -9.97 -14.83 2.01
C GLU A 91 -8.52 -14.41 1.83
N LEU A 92 -7.61 -15.36 1.55
CA LEU A 92 -6.22 -15.04 1.24
C LEU A 92 -6.11 -14.24 -0.06
N GLN A 93 -6.86 -14.62 -1.10
CA GLN A 93 -6.88 -13.90 -2.37
C GLN A 93 -7.39 -12.46 -2.19
N GLU A 94 -8.47 -12.25 -1.43
CA GLU A 94 -9.02 -10.92 -1.14
C GLU A 94 -8.01 -10.04 -0.39
N ILE A 95 -7.33 -10.58 0.62
CA ILE A 95 -6.30 -9.85 1.36
C ILE A 95 -5.12 -9.50 0.45
N VAL A 96 -4.67 -10.42 -0.40
CA VAL A 96 -3.55 -10.16 -1.33
C VAL A 96 -3.94 -9.09 -2.34
N VAL A 97 -5.15 -9.16 -2.90
CA VAL A 97 -5.67 -8.11 -3.80
C VAL A 97 -5.72 -6.75 -3.09
N PHE A 98 -6.18 -6.71 -1.83
CA PHE A 98 -6.15 -5.51 -1.01
C PHE A 98 -4.74 -4.97 -0.77
N ILE A 99 -3.80 -5.83 -0.41
CA ILE A 99 -2.41 -5.43 -0.22
C ILE A 99 -1.86 -4.84 -1.51
N SER A 100 -2.00 -5.53 -2.64
CA SER A 100 -1.45 -5.11 -3.93
C SER A 100 -2.09 -3.83 -4.47
N LYS A 101 -3.43 -3.73 -4.47
CA LYS A 101 -4.14 -2.60 -5.09
C LYS A 101 -4.21 -1.37 -4.19
N SER A 102 -4.34 -1.54 -2.88
CA SER A 102 -4.56 -0.43 -1.95
C SER A 102 -3.30 -0.13 -1.13
N TYR A 103 -2.89 -1.05 -0.26
CA TYR A 103 -1.84 -0.78 0.73
C TYR A 103 -0.51 -0.42 0.06
N MET A 104 -0.08 -1.21 -0.91
CA MET A 104 1.21 -1.06 -1.56
C MET A 104 1.31 0.13 -2.50
N SER A 105 0.25 0.34 -3.29
CA SER A 105 0.18 1.48 -4.21
C SER A 105 0.35 2.78 -3.43
N ILE A 106 -0.34 2.89 -2.28
CA ILE A 106 -0.23 4.06 -1.39
C ILE A 106 1.12 4.13 -0.68
N TRP A 107 1.64 2.99 -0.19
CA TRP A 107 2.95 2.96 0.46
C TRP A 107 4.07 3.50 -0.43
N PHE A 108 4.15 3.06 -1.68
CA PHE A 108 5.15 3.54 -2.61
C PHE A 108 4.89 4.99 -3.02
N SER A 109 3.63 5.39 -3.22
CA SER A 109 3.28 6.78 -3.54
C SER A 109 3.73 7.75 -2.42
N ILE A 110 3.53 7.37 -1.15
CA ILE A 110 4.03 8.13 0.01
C ILE A 110 5.56 8.17 -0.01
N LYS A 111 6.22 7.03 -0.24
CA LYS A 111 7.69 6.94 -0.23
C LYS A 111 8.35 7.76 -1.33
N THR A 112 7.70 7.91 -2.49
CA THR A 112 8.16 8.76 -3.60
C THR A 112 7.80 10.23 -3.45
N SER A 113 6.86 10.56 -2.55
CA SER A 113 6.43 11.94 -2.33
C SER A 113 7.54 12.77 -1.68
N LYS A 114 7.77 13.96 -2.21
CA LYS A 114 8.83 14.88 -1.76
C LYS A 114 8.32 16.02 -0.89
N TYR A 115 7.06 16.41 -1.07
CA TYR A 115 6.50 17.62 -0.48
C TYR A 115 5.26 17.30 0.34
N PHE A 116 5.11 17.95 1.49
CA PHE A 116 3.92 17.79 2.34
C PHE A 116 2.63 18.27 1.64
N THR A 117 2.74 19.18 0.67
CA THR A 117 1.64 19.67 -0.17
C THR A 117 1.04 18.59 -1.08
N GLU A 118 1.73 17.46 -1.28
CA GLU A 118 1.17 16.29 -1.96
C GLU A 118 0.29 15.44 -1.02
N GLY A 119 0.34 15.72 0.28
CA GLY A 119 -0.41 15.01 1.32
C GLY A 119 -1.91 14.85 1.02
N PRO A 120 -2.67 15.92 0.72
CA PRO A 120 -4.07 15.80 0.35
C PRO A 120 -4.32 14.89 -0.87
N LYS A 121 -3.44 14.94 -1.87
CA LYS A 121 -3.54 14.08 -3.06
C LYS A 121 -3.34 12.61 -2.70
N LEU A 122 -2.38 12.30 -1.82
CA LEU A 122 -2.13 10.94 -1.32
C LEU A 122 -3.32 10.40 -0.51
N VAL A 123 -3.97 11.24 0.31
CA VAL A 123 -5.18 10.85 1.05
C VAL A 123 -6.33 10.56 0.09
N ASN A 124 -6.53 11.40 -0.94
CA ASN A 124 -7.52 11.14 -1.98
C ASN A 124 -7.19 9.84 -2.72
N GLN A 125 -5.95 9.64 -3.15
CA GLN A 125 -5.50 8.41 -3.82
C GLN A 125 -5.77 7.17 -2.95
N SER A 126 -5.53 7.25 -1.64
CA SER A 126 -5.84 6.15 -0.70
C SER A 126 -7.33 5.88 -0.60
N THR A 127 -8.15 6.92 -0.67
CA THR A 127 -9.61 6.77 -0.67
C THR A 127 -10.10 6.15 -1.97
N GLN A 128 -9.49 6.50 -3.11
CA GLN A 128 -9.85 5.94 -4.41
C GLN A 128 -9.39 4.48 -4.54
N SER A 129 -8.22 4.14 -4.01
CA SER A 129 -7.66 2.79 -4.14
C SER A 129 -8.50 1.72 -3.45
N SER A 130 -9.25 2.05 -2.40
CA SER A 130 -10.15 1.11 -1.71
C SER A 130 -11.56 1.02 -2.30
N ARG A 131 -11.93 1.86 -3.30
CA ARG A 131 -13.33 1.94 -3.79
C ARG A 131 -13.86 0.69 -4.48
N TYR A 132 -12.97 -0.17 -4.98
CA TYR A 132 -13.36 -1.44 -5.59
C TYR A 132 -13.83 -2.48 -4.56
N LEU A 133 -13.59 -2.25 -3.27
CA LEU A 133 -14.00 -3.17 -2.22
C LEU A 133 -15.53 -3.20 -2.09
N PRO A 134 -16.10 -4.38 -1.78
CA PRO A 134 -17.45 -4.52 -1.25
C PRO A 134 -17.70 -3.60 -0.05
N GLU A 135 -18.98 -3.25 0.19
CA GLU A 135 -19.35 -2.26 1.20
C GLU A 135 -18.93 -2.64 2.63
N ASP A 136 -19.11 -3.92 3.00
CA ASP A 136 -18.70 -4.47 4.29
C ASP A 136 -17.19 -4.33 4.52
N LEU A 137 -16.35 -4.65 3.52
CA LEU A 137 -14.90 -4.46 3.62
C LEU A 137 -14.50 -2.99 3.58
N ARG A 138 -15.19 -2.17 2.78
CA ARG A 138 -14.95 -0.72 2.71
C ARG A 138 -15.25 -0.06 4.06
N ASN A 139 -16.30 -0.49 4.76
CA ASN A 139 -16.66 -0.02 6.09
C ASN A 139 -15.58 -0.32 7.16
N LEU A 140 -14.73 -1.33 6.92
CA LEU A 140 -13.56 -1.61 7.77
C LEU A 140 -12.36 -0.71 7.42
N VAL A 141 -12.19 -0.36 6.14
CA VAL A 141 -11.01 0.37 5.63
C VAL A 141 -11.17 1.88 5.76
N ASP A 142 -12.35 2.42 5.44
CA ASP A 142 -12.62 3.87 5.40
C ASP A 142 -12.34 4.57 6.75
N PRO A 143 -12.71 4.01 7.92
CA PRO A 143 -12.36 4.60 9.21
C PRO A 143 -10.83 4.68 9.43
N VAL A 144 -10.08 3.69 8.91
CA VAL A 144 -8.62 3.68 9.01
C VAL A 144 -8.02 4.77 8.12
N ILE A 145 -8.52 4.95 6.90
CA ILE A 145 -8.09 6.04 6.01
C ILE A 145 -8.40 7.39 6.66
N LYS A 146 -9.62 7.58 7.17
CA LYS A 146 -10.04 8.81 7.83
C LYS A 146 -9.15 9.15 9.03
N ARG A 147 -8.88 8.18 9.91
CA ARG A 147 -8.02 8.37 11.09
C ARG A 147 -6.58 8.76 10.73
N ASN A 148 -6.07 8.26 9.59
CA ASN A 148 -4.72 8.59 9.10
C ASN A 148 -4.72 9.77 8.11
N GLY A 149 -5.87 10.38 7.83
CA GLY A 149 -6.05 11.41 6.81
C GLY A 149 -5.65 12.82 7.23
N PHE A 150 -4.77 12.99 8.23
CA PHE A 150 -4.39 14.30 8.77
C PHE A 150 -3.75 15.23 7.71
N PHE A 151 -3.12 14.65 6.69
CA PHE A 151 -2.62 15.42 5.55
C PHE A 151 -3.72 16.08 4.71
N ALA A 152 -5.00 15.73 4.90
CA ALA A 152 -6.14 16.35 4.26
C ALA A 152 -6.90 17.34 5.17
N HIS A 153 -6.29 17.82 6.27
CA HIS A 153 -6.84 18.93 7.05
C HIS A 153 -6.99 20.20 6.20
N PRO A 154 -7.97 21.08 6.51
CA PRO A 154 -8.24 22.28 5.73
C PRO A 154 -7.01 23.15 5.46
N GLU A 155 -6.12 23.30 6.44
CA GLU A 155 -4.87 24.05 6.35
C GLU A 155 -3.93 23.44 5.31
N ASN A 156 -3.72 22.12 5.38
CA ASN A 156 -2.89 21.37 4.44
C ASN A 156 -3.47 21.40 3.02
N LEU A 157 -4.80 21.36 2.89
CA LEU A 157 -5.48 21.49 1.61
C LEU A 157 -5.24 22.87 0.99
N MET A 158 -5.39 23.94 1.77
CA MET A 158 -5.12 25.30 1.30
C MET A 158 -3.65 25.47 0.89
N LEU A 159 -2.70 24.95 1.68
CA LEU A 159 -1.28 24.98 1.33
C LEU A 159 -1.00 24.20 0.03
N ALA A 160 -1.60 23.03 -0.15
CA ALA A 160 -1.49 22.26 -1.39
C ALA A 160 -2.04 23.04 -2.60
N MET A 161 -3.17 23.74 -2.43
CA MET A 161 -3.75 24.56 -3.50
C MET A 161 -2.80 25.67 -3.97
N THR A 162 -2.04 26.29 -3.06
CA THR A 162 -1.08 27.34 -3.44
C THR A 162 0.08 26.85 -4.32
N GLN A 163 0.35 25.54 -4.29
CA GLN A 163 1.40 24.88 -5.09
C GLN A 163 0.84 24.11 -6.29
N ASP A 164 -0.46 24.22 -6.57
CA ASP A 164 -1.08 23.53 -7.71
C ASP A 164 -0.55 24.07 -9.04
N ASN A 165 -0.45 23.23 -10.07
CA ASN A 165 0.00 23.65 -11.41
C ASN A 165 -1.01 24.60 -12.08
N THR A 166 -2.29 24.53 -11.68
CA THR A 166 -3.39 25.33 -12.22
C THR A 166 -3.46 26.69 -11.54
N LYS A 167 -3.29 27.78 -12.31
CA LYS A 167 -3.32 29.16 -11.78
C LYS A 167 -4.57 29.47 -10.97
N LEU A 168 -5.75 29.08 -11.48
CA LEU A 168 -7.04 29.30 -10.82
C LEU A 168 -7.11 28.63 -9.44
N ILE A 169 -6.55 27.43 -9.29
CA ILE A 169 -6.52 26.71 -8.01
C ILE A 169 -5.60 27.42 -7.03
N ARG A 170 -4.45 27.93 -7.48
CA ARG A 170 -3.53 28.73 -6.66
C ARG A 170 -4.19 30.02 -6.16
N GLU A 171 -4.84 30.76 -7.04
CA GLU A 171 -5.56 31.99 -6.70
C GLU A 171 -6.68 31.71 -5.68
N LEU A 172 -7.46 30.64 -5.89
CA LEU A 172 -8.48 30.21 -4.94
C LEU A 172 -7.88 29.84 -3.57
N GLY A 173 -6.75 29.11 -3.56
CA GLY A 173 -6.03 28.75 -2.34
C GLY A 173 -5.61 29.98 -1.55
N LEU A 174 -5.01 30.97 -2.21
CA LEU A 174 -4.62 32.24 -1.61
C LEU A 174 -5.83 33.00 -1.04
N HIS A 175 -6.93 33.10 -1.81
CA HIS A 175 -8.15 33.75 -1.32
C HIS A 175 -8.73 33.08 -0.08
N ARG A 176 -8.73 31.73 -0.02
CA ARG A 176 -9.20 31.01 1.18
C ARG A 176 -8.31 31.27 2.39
N ILE A 177 -7.00 31.32 2.21
CA ILE A 177 -6.06 31.67 3.29
C ILE A 177 -6.30 33.11 3.78
N LEU A 178 -6.46 34.07 2.88
CA LEU A 178 -6.73 35.46 3.23
C LEU A 178 -8.07 35.65 3.95
N LYS A 179 -9.10 34.88 3.60
CA LYS A 179 -10.41 34.90 4.26
C LYS A 179 -10.42 34.23 5.63
N ALA A 180 -9.49 33.31 5.88
CA ALA A 180 -9.37 32.59 7.15
C ALA A 180 -8.51 33.33 8.20
N ARG A 181 -7.85 34.42 7.81
CA ARG A 181 -7.18 35.37 8.71
C ARG A 181 -8.19 36.31 9.34
#